data_AF-A0AAV4GHK0-F1
#
_entry.id   AF-A0AAV4GHK0-F1
#
_cell.length_a   1.000
_cell.length_b   1.000
_cell.length_c   1.000
_cell.angle_alpha   90.00
_cell.angle_beta   90.00
_cell.angle_gamma   90.00
#
_symmetry.space_group_name_H-M   'P 1'
#
loop_
_entity.id
_entity.type
_entity.pdbx_description
1 polymer ?
#
loop_
_entity_poly.entity_id
_entity_poly.type
_entity_poly.pdbx_seq_one_letter_code
_entity_poly.pdbx_strand_id
1 'polypeptide(L)'
;MKRINRNSKNEEIFNHAAPIYTEALKRSGFNQNFKFNKDKEVNNKNKEDRKKRSRKITWFNPPFSYSVSTNVAKTFLSMIDRHFPKTNKLHKIFNRNTVKVSYSCMPNVNLTIQNHNKKLLQQQRNEKAPTETTCNCRQKENCPLKGHCLTKCIVYKATVTETKTNKQETYVGLTENTFKTGYNQHKSSFKLEHKKASASLSEHIWALKDKNIDYKIEWQILKKARPSMPGKKTCPLCLEEKLAILRKRGSLNVRKEIFSHCAHRRKFWLSNAPQPANTDQFSHLMRAELPETLK
;
A
#
# COMPACT_ATOMS: atom_id res chain seq x y z
N MET A 1 38.88 0.62 0.68
CA MET A 1 38.27 -0.70 1.01
C MET A 1 36.95 -1.01 0.28
N LYS A 2 35.93 -0.14 0.27
CA LYS A 2 34.63 -0.42 -0.39
C LYS A 2 34.65 -0.49 -1.94
N ARG A 3 35.72 -0.01 -2.60
CA ARG A 3 35.79 0.19 -4.07
C ARG A 3 36.03 -1.10 -4.86
N ILE A 4 37.01 -1.92 -4.46
CA ILE A 4 37.29 -3.21 -5.13
C ILE A 4 36.08 -4.13 -5.02
N ASN A 5 35.55 -4.24 -3.81
CA ASN A 5 34.33 -4.98 -3.55
C ASN A 5 33.20 -4.45 -4.43
N ARG A 6 32.91 -3.13 -4.48
CA ARG A 6 31.89 -2.53 -5.37
C ARG A 6 32.05 -2.88 -6.86
N ASN A 7 33.27 -2.94 -7.37
CA ASN A 7 33.53 -3.17 -8.80
C ASN A 7 33.51 -4.64 -9.20
N SER A 8 33.68 -5.58 -8.26
CA SER A 8 33.60 -7.01 -8.53
C SER A 8 32.14 -7.50 -8.54
N LYS A 9 31.77 -8.21 -9.61
CA LYS A 9 30.41 -8.77 -9.83
C LYS A 9 30.19 -10.10 -9.09
N ASN A 10 31.23 -10.92 -8.96
CA ASN A 10 31.23 -12.19 -8.26
C ASN A 10 32.54 -12.36 -7.46
N GLU A 11 32.64 -13.46 -6.70
CA GLU A 11 33.77 -13.77 -5.83
C GLU A 11 35.07 -14.01 -6.63
N GLU A 12 34.97 -14.64 -7.79
CA GLU A 12 36.12 -14.93 -8.66
C GLU A 12 36.80 -13.64 -9.18
N ILE A 13 36.02 -12.69 -9.68
CA ILE A 13 36.55 -11.39 -10.16
C ILE A 13 37.16 -10.60 -8.99
N PHE A 14 36.63 -10.76 -7.78
CA PHE A 14 37.22 -10.15 -6.59
C PHE A 14 38.57 -10.79 -6.24
N ASN A 15 38.65 -12.11 -6.22
CA ASN A 15 39.87 -12.85 -5.88
C ASN A 15 40.99 -12.61 -6.91
N HIS A 16 40.65 -12.43 -8.18
CA HIS A 16 41.62 -12.04 -9.20
C HIS A 16 42.16 -10.61 -8.99
N ALA A 17 41.29 -9.66 -8.61
CA ALA A 17 41.70 -8.27 -8.42
C ALA A 17 42.38 -8.01 -7.06
N ALA A 18 42.00 -8.75 -6.01
CA ALA A 18 42.43 -8.50 -4.63
C ALA A 18 43.96 -8.47 -4.41
N PRO A 19 44.77 -9.36 -5.02
CA PRO A 19 46.22 -9.38 -4.84
C PRO A 19 46.88 -8.05 -5.23
N ILE A 20 46.48 -7.48 -6.36
CA ILE A 20 47.05 -6.22 -6.91
C ILE A 20 46.86 -5.06 -5.91
N TYR A 21 45.66 -4.92 -5.36
CA TYR A 21 45.38 -3.89 -4.36
C TYR A 21 46.07 -4.17 -3.02
N THR A 22 46.26 -5.44 -2.67
CA THR A 22 46.90 -5.85 -1.40
C THR A 22 48.37 -5.52 -1.44
N GLU A 23 49.02 -5.79 -2.57
CA GLU A 23 50.42 -5.47 -2.80
C GLU A 23 50.68 -3.97 -2.79
N ALA A 24 49.83 -3.18 -3.46
CA ALA A 24 49.93 -1.72 -3.43
C ALA A 24 49.81 -1.14 -2.01
N LEU A 25 48.91 -1.68 -1.18
CA LEU A 25 48.76 -1.25 0.22
C LEU A 25 49.96 -1.66 1.08
N LYS A 26 50.49 -2.88 0.89
CA LYS A 26 51.70 -3.34 1.59
C LYS A 26 52.89 -2.44 1.29
N ARG A 27 53.08 -2.04 0.03
CA ARG A 27 54.12 -1.07 -0.36
C ARG A 27 53.94 0.30 0.31
N SER A 28 52.72 0.67 0.66
CA SER A 28 52.39 1.89 1.40
C SER A 28 52.35 1.70 2.93
N GLY A 29 52.83 0.56 3.46
CA GLY A 29 52.90 0.30 4.90
C GLY A 29 51.59 -0.12 5.58
N PHE A 30 50.55 -0.43 4.80
CA PHE A 30 49.25 -0.86 5.33
C PHE A 30 49.05 -2.39 5.22
N ASN A 31 48.85 -3.04 6.37
CA ASN A 31 48.58 -4.49 6.45
C ASN A 31 47.09 -4.79 6.58
N GLN A 32 46.33 -4.54 5.51
CA GLN A 32 44.89 -4.83 5.49
C GLN A 32 44.55 -5.94 4.49
N ASN A 33 43.83 -6.95 4.96
CA ASN A 33 43.35 -8.05 4.13
C ASN A 33 41.93 -7.76 3.61
N PHE A 34 41.70 -7.95 2.32
CA PHE A 34 40.38 -7.78 1.72
C PHE A 34 39.54 -9.06 1.84
N LYS A 35 38.28 -8.94 2.23
CA LYS A 35 37.29 -10.03 2.20
C LYS A 35 36.19 -9.71 1.19
N PHE A 36 35.81 -10.71 0.39
CA PHE A 36 34.64 -10.60 -0.48
C PHE A 36 33.39 -10.53 0.38
N ASN A 37 32.45 -9.64 0.04
CA ASN A 37 31.21 -9.48 0.80
C ASN A 37 30.04 -9.91 -0.09
N LYS A 38 29.43 -11.05 0.26
CA LYS A 38 28.28 -11.65 -0.44
C LYS A 38 26.96 -10.89 -0.20
N ASP A 39 26.89 -10.01 0.79
CA ASP A 39 25.65 -9.29 1.17
C ASP A 39 25.23 -8.17 0.19
N LYS A 40 25.86 -8.11 -0.98
CA LYS A 40 25.58 -7.11 -2.01
C LYS A 40 24.19 -7.22 -2.63
N GLU A 41 23.48 -8.33 -2.47
CA GLU A 41 22.15 -8.49 -3.08
C GLU A 41 20.99 -7.89 -2.27
N VAL A 42 21.16 -7.43 -1.02
CA VAL A 42 19.99 -7.07 -0.20
C VAL A 42 19.94 -5.63 0.32
N ASN A 43 21.03 -4.85 0.27
CA ASN A 43 20.96 -3.45 0.73
C ASN A 43 20.73 -2.42 -0.39
N ASN A 44 19.62 -2.60 -1.12
CA ASN A 44 18.98 -1.56 -1.92
C ASN A 44 18.35 -0.44 -1.03
N LYS A 45 18.53 -0.51 0.30
CA LYS A 45 18.10 0.50 1.28
C LYS A 45 19.00 1.74 1.28
N ASN A 46 20.26 1.63 0.87
CA ASN A 46 21.20 2.77 0.80
C ASN A 46 21.10 3.54 -0.52
N LYS A 47 19.87 3.75 -1.02
CA LYS A 47 19.56 4.83 -1.97
C LYS A 47 19.29 6.15 -1.24
N GLU A 48 19.38 6.14 0.08
CA GLU A 48 19.45 7.32 0.93
C GLU A 48 20.83 7.96 0.74
N ASP A 49 20.83 9.26 0.52
CA ASP A 49 21.99 10.13 0.35
C ASP A 49 22.75 10.12 -0.98
N ARG A 50 22.02 9.97 -2.11
CA ARG A 50 22.38 10.86 -3.22
C ARG A 50 22.13 12.27 -2.70
N LYS A 51 23.18 12.98 -2.25
CA LYS A 51 23.12 14.41 -1.94
C LYS A 51 22.43 15.08 -3.12
N LYS A 52 21.14 15.37 -2.99
CA LYS A 52 20.40 16.18 -3.95
C LYS A 52 21.08 17.52 -3.87
N ARG A 53 21.99 17.79 -4.80
CA ARG A 53 22.62 19.11 -4.91
C ARG A 53 21.48 20.06 -5.27
N SER A 54 20.91 20.72 -4.27
CA SER A 54 19.91 21.75 -4.49
C SER A 54 20.61 22.87 -5.26
N ARG A 55 20.06 23.20 -6.43
CA ARG A 55 20.51 24.39 -7.14
C ARG A 55 20.00 25.60 -6.34
N LYS A 56 20.84 26.62 -6.17
CA LYS A 56 20.38 27.92 -5.70
C LYS A 56 19.54 28.51 -6.83
N ILE A 57 18.21 28.56 -6.63
CA ILE A 57 17.26 29.10 -7.60
C ILE A 57 16.81 30.48 -7.10
N THR A 58 16.96 31.49 -7.93
CA THR A 58 16.35 32.81 -7.75
C THR A 58 14.99 32.81 -8.43
N TRP A 59 13.94 33.13 -7.66
CA TRP A 59 12.59 33.22 -8.18
C TRP A 59 12.23 34.68 -8.45
N PHE A 60 11.79 34.96 -9.67
CA PHE A 60 11.08 36.19 -9.99
C PHE A 60 9.59 35.90 -9.84
N ASN A 61 8.95 36.61 -8.90
CA ASN A 61 7.52 36.51 -8.63
C ASN A 61 6.83 37.81 -9.03
N PRO A 62 6.51 38.01 -10.33
CA PRO A 62 5.81 39.20 -10.76
C PRO A 62 4.38 39.20 -10.18
N PRO A 63 3.83 40.37 -9.82
CA PRO A 63 2.43 40.47 -9.46
C PRO A 63 1.56 39.96 -10.61
N PHE A 64 0.56 39.15 -10.29
CA PHE A 64 -0.39 38.65 -11.27
C PHE A 64 -1.47 39.70 -11.54
N SER A 65 -1.76 39.94 -12.83
CA SER A 65 -2.92 40.72 -13.26
C SER A 65 -3.52 40.10 -14.52
N TYR A 66 -4.83 39.91 -14.52
CA TYR A 66 -5.58 39.37 -15.67
C TYR A 66 -5.62 40.36 -16.85
N SER A 67 -5.44 41.66 -16.59
CA SER A 67 -5.40 42.70 -17.63
C SER A 67 -4.13 42.69 -18.47
N VAL A 68 -3.09 41.97 -18.03
CA VAL A 68 -1.80 41.90 -18.73
C VAL A 68 -1.86 40.78 -19.77
N SER A 69 -2.02 41.14 -21.04
CA SER A 69 -1.96 40.22 -22.17
C SER A 69 -0.54 39.72 -22.46
N THR A 70 0.47 40.50 -22.07
CA THR A 70 1.88 40.17 -22.29
C THR A 70 2.29 38.95 -21.47
N ASN A 71 2.94 37.98 -22.11
CA ASN A 71 3.57 36.87 -21.40
C ASN A 71 4.85 37.34 -20.68
N VAL A 72 4.66 37.92 -19.49
CA VAL A 72 5.72 38.49 -18.63
C VAL A 72 6.85 37.49 -18.36
N ALA A 73 6.52 36.21 -18.15
CA ALA A 73 7.52 35.18 -17.91
C ALA A 73 8.42 34.96 -19.12
N LYS A 74 7.83 34.91 -20.33
CA LYS A 74 8.56 34.75 -21.59
C LYS A 74 9.46 35.95 -21.87
N THR A 75 8.94 37.18 -21.71
CA THR A 75 9.71 38.40 -21.96
C THR A 75 10.88 38.54 -20.99
N PHE A 76 10.63 38.34 -19.68
CA PHE A 76 11.67 38.37 -18.66
C PHE A 76 12.78 37.35 -18.92
N LEU A 77 12.43 36.09 -19.19
CA LEU A 77 13.45 35.06 -19.43
C LEU A 77 14.20 35.29 -20.76
N SER A 78 13.58 35.90 -21.76
CA SER A 78 14.26 36.34 -22.99
C SER A 78 15.32 37.41 -22.70
N MET A 79 15.01 38.37 -21.81
CA MET A 79 15.99 39.37 -21.37
C MET A 79 17.17 38.72 -20.65
N ILE A 80 16.94 37.68 -19.85
CA ILE A 80 18.03 36.92 -19.20
C ILE A 80 18.97 36.32 -20.25
N ASP A 81 18.42 35.67 -21.28
CA ASP A 81 19.26 35.06 -22.33
C ASP A 81 20.03 36.13 -23.13
N ARG A 82 19.39 37.28 -23.40
CA ARG A 82 20.00 38.39 -24.16
C ARG A 82 21.13 39.09 -23.40
N HIS A 83 20.93 39.39 -22.12
CA HIS A 83 21.86 40.20 -21.34
C HIS A 83 22.90 39.37 -20.58
N PHE A 84 22.62 38.09 -20.32
CA PHE A 84 23.55 37.16 -19.68
C PHE A 84 23.87 35.96 -20.60
N PRO A 85 24.47 36.20 -21.79
CA PRO A 85 24.97 35.11 -22.62
C PRO A 85 26.15 34.40 -21.95
N LYS A 86 26.56 33.22 -22.44
CA LYS A 86 27.64 32.41 -21.85
C LYS A 86 28.98 33.15 -21.67
N THR A 87 29.23 34.17 -22.47
CA THR A 87 30.41 35.04 -22.40
C THR A 87 30.39 36.00 -21.21
N ASN A 88 29.21 36.32 -20.68
CA ASN A 88 29.05 37.22 -19.56
C ASN A 88 29.55 36.56 -18.26
N LYS A 89 30.37 37.28 -17.48
CA LYS A 89 30.90 36.85 -16.17
C LYS A 89 29.80 36.38 -15.20
N LEU A 90 28.59 36.95 -15.30
CA LEU A 90 27.45 36.64 -14.44
C LEU A 90 26.56 35.50 -14.96
N HIS A 91 26.83 34.93 -16.14
CA HIS A 91 26.02 33.85 -16.70
C HIS A 91 25.87 32.64 -15.77
N LYS A 92 26.92 32.33 -14.99
CA LYS A 92 26.88 31.24 -14.00
C LYS A 92 25.80 31.45 -12.92
N ILE A 93 25.46 32.71 -12.64
CA ILE A 93 24.48 33.14 -11.64
C ILE A 93 23.11 33.36 -12.28
N PHE A 94 23.05 34.05 -13.43
CA PHE A 94 21.80 34.37 -14.13
C PHE A 94 21.71 33.58 -15.44
N ASN A 95 21.00 32.46 -15.40
CA ASN A 95 20.67 31.65 -16.57
C ASN A 95 19.35 30.90 -16.34
N ARG A 96 18.84 30.23 -17.38
CA ARG A 96 17.59 29.44 -17.33
C ARG A 96 17.56 28.32 -16.27
N ASN A 97 18.72 27.86 -15.79
CA ASN A 97 18.81 26.83 -14.76
C ASN A 97 18.77 27.40 -13.33
N THR A 98 19.12 28.67 -13.15
CA THR A 98 19.23 29.33 -11.84
C THR A 98 18.14 30.37 -11.60
N VAL A 99 17.57 30.97 -12.64
CA VAL A 99 16.47 31.94 -12.52
C VAL A 99 15.17 31.32 -13.03
N LYS A 100 14.12 31.39 -12.24
CA LYS A 100 12.78 30.88 -12.59
C LYS A 100 11.71 31.94 -12.34
N VAL A 101 10.62 31.84 -13.08
CA VAL A 101 9.44 32.71 -12.91
C VAL A 101 8.28 31.86 -12.41
N SER A 102 7.57 32.33 -11.39
CA SER A 102 6.33 31.74 -10.87
C SER A 102 5.46 32.86 -10.31
N TYR A 103 4.14 32.75 -10.40
CA TYR A 103 3.19 33.68 -9.78
C TYR A 103 2.87 33.35 -8.31
N SER A 104 3.35 32.21 -7.81
CA SER A 104 3.17 31.82 -6.41
C SER A 104 4.41 31.09 -5.88
N CYS A 105 4.81 31.44 -4.66
CA CYS A 105 5.85 30.76 -3.90
C CYS A 105 5.27 29.70 -2.95
N MET A 106 3.95 29.53 -2.91
CA MET A 106 3.28 28.56 -2.04
C MET A 106 3.05 27.23 -2.76
N PRO A 107 3.14 26.08 -2.05
CA PRO A 107 2.70 24.80 -2.58
C PRO A 107 1.23 24.85 -3.01
N ASN A 108 0.90 24.11 -4.07
CA ASN A 108 -0.49 23.92 -4.50
C ASN A 108 -1.32 23.34 -3.33
N VAL A 109 -2.53 23.88 -3.10
CA VAL A 109 -3.45 23.43 -2.05
C VAL A 109 -3.68 21.91 -2.10
N ASN A 110 -3.80 21.32 -3.29
CA ASN A 110 -3.89 19.87 -3.47
C ASN A 110 -2.67 19.13 -2.89
N LEU A 111 -1.46 19.65 -3.14
CA LEU A 111 -0.23 19.08 -2.59
C LEU A 111 -0.20 19.20 -1.06
N THR A 112 -0.64 20.33 -0.51
CA THR A 112 -0.76 20.54 0.94
C THR A 112 -1.71 19.51 1.57
N ILE A 113 -2.89 19.33 0.98
CA ILE A 113 -3.89 18.34 1.42
C ILE A 113 -3.32 16.92 1.31
N GLN A 114 -2.69 16.57 0.19
CA GLN A 114 -2.10 15.24 0.00
C GLN A 114 -1.01 14.94 1.04
N ASN A 115 -0.13 15.90 1.31
CA ASN A 115 0.93 15.74 2.30
C ASN A 115 0.36 15.59 3.72
N HIS A 116 -0.65 16.40 4.06
CA HIS A 116 -1.35 16.28 5.33
C HIS A 116 -2.01 14.91 5.49
N ASN A 117 -2.80 14.48 4.50
CA ASN A 117 -3.47 13.16 4.51
C ASN A 117 -2.46 12.02 4.58
N LYS A 118 -1.34 12.13 3.87
CA LYS A 118 -0.27 11.12 3.93
C LYS A 118 0.33 11.01 5.33
N LYS A 119 0.52 12.13 6.03
CA LYS A 119 1.02 12.16 7.41
C LYS A 119 0.04 11.49 8.37
N LEU A 120 -1.26 11.85 8.30
CA LEU A 120 -2.30 11.23 9.13
C LEU A 120 -2.39 9.72 8.90
N LEU A 121 -2.41 9.28 7.64
CA LEU A 121 -2.44 7.85 7.29
C LEU A 121 -1.19 7.10 7.74
N GLN A 122 -0.05 7.77 7.89
CA GLN A 122 1.19 7.16 8.38
C GLN A 122 1.20 7.06 9.91
N GLN A 123 0.66 8.06 10.61
CA GLN A 123 0.49 8.00 12.07
C GLN A 123 -0.40 6.82 12.47
N GLN A 124 -1.54 6.64 11.81
CA GLN A 124 -2.42 5.49 12.02
C GLN A 124 -1.76 4.12 11.78
N ARG A 125 -0.70 4.05 10.96
CA ARG A 125 0.06 2.81 10.75
C ARG A 125 1.06 2.52 11.87
N ASN A 126 1.57 3.58 12.48
CA ASN A 126 2.64 3.52 13.48
C ASN A 126 2.09 3.38 14.90
N GLU A 127 0.80 3.68 15.11
CA GLU A 127 0.09 3.30 16.33
C GLU A 127 0.18 1.78 16.49
N LYS A 128 0.95 1.39 17.50
CA LYS A 128 1.45 0.04 17.76
C LYS A 128 0.29 -0.96 17.74
N ALA A 129 0.46 -2.03 16.96
CA ALA A 129 -0.31 -3.24 17.13
C ALA A 129 -0.19 -3.66 18.62
N PRO A 130 -1.30 -3.79 19.37
CA PRO A 130 -1.26 -4.37 20.70
C PRO A 130 -0.57 -5.73 20.59
N THR A 131 0.14 -6.17 21.64
CA THR A 131 0.65 -7.54 21.76
C THR A 131 -0.47 -8.53 21.44
N GLU A 132 -0.50 -9.03 20.20
CA GLU A 132 -1.67 -9.72 19.66
C GLU A 132 -1.74 -11.09 20.31
N THR A 133 -2.66 -11.25 21.26
CA THR A 133 -3.14 -12.59 21.63
C THR A 133 -3.62 -13.27 20.35
N THR A 134 -3.05 -14.42 20.02
CA THR A 134 -3.34 -15.11 18.76
C THR A 134 -4.68 -15.85 18.79
N CYS A 135 -5.18 -16.14 19.99
CA CYS A 135 -6.43 -16.85 20.23
C CYS A 135 -7.01 -16.50 21.61
N ASN A 136 -8.34 -16.36 21.65
CA ASN A 136 -9.12 -16.18 22.87
C ASN A 136 -10.25 -17.24 22.98
N CYS A 137 -10.02 -18.44 22.46
CA CYS A 137 -10.93 -19.57 22.67
C CYS A 137 -10.82 -20.07 24.12
N ARG A 138 -11.94 -20.47 24.72
CA ARG A 138 -11.97 -21.08 26.06
C ARG A 138 -11.11 -22.36 26.13
N GLN A 139 -11.17 -23.17 25.08
CA GLN A 139 -10.32 -24.33 24.87
C GLN A 139 -9.47 -24.08 23.61
N LYS A 140 -8.14 -24.04 23.75
CA LYS A 140 -7.23 -23.76 22.64
C LYS A 140 -7.11 -24.93 21.68
N GLU A 141 -7.18 -26.17 22.19
CA GLU A 141 -7.14 -27.40 21.40
C GLU A 141 -8.25 -27.45 20.33
N ASN A 142 -9.45 -26.98 20.70
CA ASN A 142 -10.62 -26.95 19.82
C ASN A 142 -10.66 -25.73 18.88
N CYS A 143 -9.56 -24.97 18.78
CA CYS A 143 -9.49 -23.83 17.88
C CYS A 143 -9.44 -24.33 16.42
N PRO A 144 -10.36 -23.88 15.53
CA PRO A 144 -10.36 -24.33 14.13
C PRO A 144 -9.08 -23.96 13.36
N LEU A 145 -8.31 -22.98 13.87
CA LEU A 145 -7.00 -22.59 13.34
C LEU A 145 -5.88 -22.79 14.37
N LYS A 146 -5.97 -23.82 15.22
CA LYS A 146 -4.88 -24.27 16.11
C LYS A 146 -4.23 -23.12 16.92
N GLY A 147 -5.04 -22.24 17.50
CA GLY A 147 -4.55 -21.11 18.30
C GLY A 147 -4.31 -19.81 17.54
N HIS A 148 -4.76 -19.69 16.29
CA HIS A 148 -4.62 -18.48 15.46
C HIS A 148 -5.95 -17.85 15.00
N CYS A 149 -7.03 -18.06 15.73
CA CYS A 149 -8.37 -17.56 15.33
C CYS A 149 -8.51 -16.03 15.37
N LEU A 150 -7.61 -15.30 16.03
CA LEU A 150 -7.64 -13.83 16.05
C LEU A 150 -6.89 -13.18 14.88
N THR A 151 -6.31 -13.98 13.99
CA THR A 151 -5.60 -13.45 12.81
C THR A 151 -6.55 -12.65 11.91
N LYS A 152 -6.18 -11.40 11.60
CA LYS A 152 -6.92 -10.48 10.74
C LYS A 152 -6.36 -10.45 9.31
N CYS A 153 -7.18 -9.97 8.38
CA CYS A 153 -6.80 -9.76 6.97
C CYS A 153 -6.22 -11.03 6.33
N ILE A 154 -7.01 -12.11 6.35
CA ILE A 154 -6.57 -13.40 5.82
C ILE A 154 -7.50 -13.92 4.72
N VAL A 155 -6.91 -14.70 3.83
CA VAL A 155 -7.60 -15.63 2.95
C VAL A 155 -7.43 -17.02 3.56
N TYR A 156 -8.55 -17.70 3.79
CA TYR A 156 -8.59 -19.03 4.40
C TYR A 156 -9.24 -20.04 3.44
N LYS A 157 -8.98 -21.32 3.70
CA LYS A 157 -9.60 -22.44 3.02
C LYS A 157 -10.33 -23.31 4.03
N ALA A 158 -11.55 -23.69 3.69
CA ALA A 158 -12.28 -24.77 4.35
C ALA A 158 -12.20 -26.03 3.47
N THR A 159 -11.90 -27.17 4.07
CA THR A 159 -11.94 -28.48 3.42
C THR A 159 -13.03 -29.29 4.09
N VAL A 160 -14.06 -29.65 3.33
CA VAL A 160 -15.16 -30.48 3.78
C VAL A 160 -14.88 -31.90 3.32
N THR A 161 -14.91 -32.85 4.25
CA THR A 161 -14.72 -34.27 3.98
C THR A 161 -15.99 -35.01 4.35
N GLU A 162 -16.58 -35.70 3.37
CA GLU A 162 -17.72 -36.58 3.58
C GLU A 162 -17.25 -37.88 4.27
N THR A 163 -17.94 -38.30 5.33
CA THR A 163 -17.50 -39.45 6.15
C THR A 163 -17.66 -40.79 5.42
N LYS A 164 -18.71 -40.92 4.59
CA LYS A 164 -19.04 -42.18 3.89
C LYS A 164 -18.16 -42.44 2.66
N THR A 165 -17.88 -41.40 1.88
CA THR A 165 -17.21 -41.49 0.58
C THR A 165 -15.76 -41.03 0.62
N ASN A 166 -15.34 -40.39 1.71
CA ASN A 166 -14.07 -39.65 1.81
C ASN A 166 -13.87 -38.59 0.71
N LYS A 167 -14.95 -38.19 0.04
CA LYS A 167 -14.90 -37.14 -0.96
C LYS A 167 -14.58 -35.81 -0.28
N GLN A 168 -13.64 -35.07 -0.87
CA GLN A 168 -13.20 -33.79 -0.36
C GLN A 168 -13.60 -32.67 -1.30
N GLU A 169 -14.31 -31.69 -0.74
CA GLU A 169 -14.63 -30.44 -1.41
C GLU A 169 -14.00 -29.28 -0.67
N THR A 170 -13.61 -28.22 -1.39
CA THR A 170 -12.91 -27.10 -0.78
C THR A 170 -13.50 -25.77 -1.14
N TYR A 171 -13.49 -24.86 -0.16
CA TYR A 171 -13.98 -23.51 -0.28
C TYR A 171 -12.89 -22.54 0.13
N VAL A 172 -12.77 -21.42 -0.58
CA VAL A 172 -11.88 -20.31 -0.26
C VAL A 172 -12.75 -19.13 0.16
N GLY A 173 -12.39 -18.51 1.28
CA GLY A 173 -13.02 -17.27 1.72
C GLY A 173 -12.00 -16.28 2.25
N LEU A 174 -12.40 -15.03 2.37
CA LEU A 174 -11.61 -13.98 3.00
C LEU A 174 -12.25 -13.44 4.28
N THR A 175 -11.45 -12.76 5.10
CA THR A 175 -11.95 -11.88 6.16
C THR A 175 -10.94 -10.76 6.42
N GLU A 176 -11.42 -9.52 6.48
CA GLU A 176 -10.62 -8.38 6.92
C GLU A 176 -10.52 -8.33 8.45
N ASN A 177 -11.61 -8.70 9.12
CA ASN A 177 -11.69 -8.88 10.58
C ASN A 177 -10.93 -10.16 11.01
N THR A 178 -11.10 -10.57 12.27
CA THR A 178 -10.53 -11.83 12.76
C THR A 178 -11.14 -13.03 12.05
N PHE A 179 -10.37 -14.12 11.91
CA PHE A 179 -10.92 -15.41 11.48
C PHE A 179 -12.12 -15.84 12.32
N LYS A 180 -12.05 -15.67 13.65
CA LYS A 180 -13.13 -16.02 14.57
C LYS A 180 -14.46 -15.37 14.20
N THR A 181 -14.44 -14.11 13.75
CA THR A 181 -15.64 -13.41 13.27
C THR A 181 -16.25 -14.09 12.05
N GLY A 182 -15.44 -14.40 11.03
CA GLY A 182 -15.90 -15.09 9.82
C GLY A 182 -16.35 -16.53 10.09
N TYR A 183 -15.61 -17.25 10.95
CA TYR A 183 -15.96 -18.59 11.40
C TYR A 183 -17.32 -18.62 12.13
N ASN A 184 -17.59 -17.63 12.99
CA ASN A 184 -18.89 -17.52 13.66
C ASN A 184 -20.03 -17.25 12.68
N GLN A 185 -19.79 -16.44 11.64
CA GLN A 185 -20.77 -16.22 10.56
C GLN A 185 -21.09 -17.53 9.83
N HIS A 186 -20.07 -18.29 9.41
CA HIS A 186 -20.23 -19.63 8.83
C HIS A 186 -20.96 -20.59 9.76
N LYS A 187 -20.57 -20.65 11.04
CA LYS A 187 -21.26 -21.49 12.03
C LYS A 187 -22.75 -21.13 12.16
N SER A 188 -23.08 -19.85 12.08
CA SER A 188 -24.47 -19.40 12.10
C SER A 188 -25.22 -19.78 10.82
N SER A 189 -24.59 -19.70 9.64
CA SER A 189 -25.22 -20.06 8.38
C SER A 189 -25.42 -21.56 8.22
N PHE A 190 -24.58 -22.38 8.85
CA PHE A 190 -24.78 -23.83 8.89
C PHE A 190 -25.93 -24.24 9.81
N LYS A 191 -26.40 -23.36 10.71
CA LYS A 191 -27.47 -23.65 11.67
C LYS A 191 -28.82 -23.06 11.27
N LEU A 192 -28.82 -21.83 10.77
CA LEU A 192 -30.04 -21.08 10.49
C LEU A 192 -30.43 -21.23 9.02
N GLU A 193 -31.61 -21.77 8.77
CA GLU A 193 -32.02 -22.13 7.40
C GLU A 193 -32.13 -20.92 6.47
N HIS A 194 -32.65 -19.77 6.93
CA HIS A 194 -32.73 -18.55 6.13
C HIS A 194 -31.35 -18.00 5.69
N LYS A 195 -30.25 -18.53 6.26
CA LYS A 195 -28.87 -18.17 5.88
C LYS A 195 -28.20 -19.23 5.01
N LYS A 196 -28.91 -20.26 4.54
CA LYS A 196 -28.33 -21.36 3.76
C LYS A 196 -27.63 -20.90 2.47
N ALA A 197 -28.18 -19.87 1.80
CA ALA A 197 -27.63 -19.28 0.58
C ALA A 197 -26.64 -18.11 0.81
N SER A 198 -26.11 -17.94 2.02
CA SER A 198 -25.20 -16.83 2.35
C SER A 198 -23.80 -16.97 1.76
N ALA A 199 -23.37 -18.21 1.47
CA ALA A 199 -22.09 -18.54 0.87
C ALA A 199 -22.17 -19.94 0.25
N SER A 200 -21.37 -20.22 -0.78
CA SER A 200 -21.36 -21.55 -1.43
C SER A 200 -20.99 -22.68 -0.47
N LEU A 201 -20.17 -22.40 0.56
CA LEU A 201 -19.88 -23.37 1.62
C LEU A 201 -21.13 -23.73 2.44
N SER A 202 -21.98 -22.74 2.74
CA SER A 202 -23.23 -22.95 3.47
C SER A 202 -24.19 -23.80 2.65
N GLU A 203 -24.36 -23.48 1.36
CA GLU A 203 -25.22 -24.22 0.45
C GLU A 203 -24.81 -25.70 0.36
N HIS A 204 -23.51 -25.96 0.21
CA HIS A 204 -22.97 -27.33 0.18
C HIS A 204 -23.25 -28.09 1.48
N ILE A 205 -23.07 -27.44 2.64
CA ILE A 205 -23.33 -28.07 3.93
C ILE A 205 -24.81 -28.40 4.13
N TRP A 206 -25.72 -27.51 3.71
CA TRP A 206 -27.15 -27.81 3.75
C TRP A 206 -27.51 -28.96 2.82
N ALA A 207 -26.93 -29.02 1.61
CA ALA A 207 -27.13 -30.15 0.71
C ALA A 207 -26.65 -31.49 1.28
N LEU A 208 -25.57 -31.50 2.07
CA LEU A 208 -25.11 -32.71 2.79
C LEU A 208 -26.08 -33.10 3.91
N LYS A 209 -26.63 -32.13 4.64
CA LYS A 209 -27.63 -32.36 5.69
C LYS A 209 -28.93 -32.93 5.13
N ASP A 210 -29.42 -32.37 4.03
CA ASP A 210 -30.65 -32.82 3.37
C ASP A 210 -30.51 -34.28 2.89
N LYS A 211 -29.29 -34.71 2.55
CA LYS A 211 -28.94 -36.09 2.18
C LYS A 211 -28.58 -36.98 3.36
N ASN A 212 -28.60 -36.45 4.58
CA ASN A 212 -28.18 -37.14 5.80
C ASN A 212 -26.76 -37.75 5.71
N ILE A 213 -25.81 -36.95 5.21
CA ILE A 213 -24.39 -37.30 5.09
C ILE A 213 -23.59 -36.55 6.15
N ASP A 214 -22.91 -37.29 7.02
CA ASP A 214 -21.99 -36.73 8.00
C ASP A 214 -20.72 -36.19 7.35
N TYR A 215 -20.24 -35.07 7.86
CA TYR A 215 -19.07 -34.38 7.32
C TYR A 215 -18.16 -33.80 8.40
N LYS A 216 -16.89 -33.62 8.04
CA LYS A 216 -15.88 -32.93 8.84
C LYS A 216 -15.37 -31.70 8.09
N ILE A 217 -15.15 -30.59 8.79
CA ILE A 217 -14.58 -29.37 8.19
C ILE A 217 -13.24 -29.03 8.83
N GLU A 218 -12.22 -28.88 8.00
CA GLU A 218 -10.89 -28.41 8.42
C GLU A 218 -10.57 -27.04 7.81
N TRP A 219 -10.07 -26.13 8.65
CA TRP A 219 -9.77 -24.76 8.27
C TRP A 219 -8.27 -24.52 8.24
N GLN A 220 -7.81 -23.74 7.27
CA GLN A 220 -6.41 -23.36 7.17
C GLN A 220 -6.25 -21.96 6.58
N ILE A 221 -5.21 -21.24 7.01
CA ILE A 221 -4.85 -19.95 6.43
C ILE A 221 -4.06 -20.20 5.15
N LEU A 222 -4.52 -19.64 4.03
CA LEU A 222 -3.77 -19.69 2.77
C LEU A 222 -2.79 -18.52 2.65
N LYS A 223 -3.25 -17.32 3.00
CA LYS A 223 -2.47 -16.08 2.86
C LYS A 223 -2.88 -15.06 3.90
N LYS A 224 -1.90 -14.36 4.48
CA LYS A 224 -2.12 -13.11 5.20
C LYS A 224 -1.90 -11.94 4.23
N ALA A 225 -2.89 -11.06 4.14
CA ALA A 225 -2.86 -9.89 3.28
C ALA A 225 -2.80 -8.61 4.12
N ARG A 226 -2.54 -7.49 3.44
CA ARG A 226 -2.67 -6.16 4.04
C ARG A 226 -4.14 -5.73 4.04
N PRO A 227 -4.58 -4.96 5.05
CA PRO A 227 -5.93 -4.38 5.04
C PRO A 227 -6.15 -3.52 3.80
N SER A 228 -7.41 -3.36 3.42
CA SER A 228 -7.79 -2.43 2.36
C SER A 228 -7.46 -1.01 2.82
N MET A 229 -6.95 -0.16 1.91
CA MET A 229 -6.54 1.21 2.24
C MET A 229 -7.32 2.23 1.42
N PRO A 230 -7.67 3.39 2.01
CA PRO A 230 -8.28 4.48 1.26
C PRO A 230 -7.32 5.01 0.19
N GLY A 231 -7.87 5.46 -0.94
CA GLY A 231 -7.12 5.99 -2.08
C GLY A 231 -6.34 4.96 -2.91
N LYS A 232 -6.35 3.68 -2.55
CA LYS A 232 -5.77 2.61 -3.39
C LYS A 232 -6.79 2.08 -4.40
N LYS A 233 -6.37 1.97 -5.66
CA LYS A 233 -7.16 1.40 -6.75
C LYS A 233 -7.30 -0.12 -6.68
N THR A 234 -6.71 -0.80 -5.71
CA THR A 234 -6.74 -2.25 -5.54
C THR A 234 -6.90 -2.63 -4.07
N CYS A 235 -7.57 -3.76 -3.80
CA CYS A 235 -7.67 -4.34 -2.47
C CYS A 235 -6.80 -5.61 -2.43
N PRO A 236 -5.68 -5.62 -1.70
CA PRO A 236 -4.79 -6.78 -1.63
C PRO A 236 -5.51 -8.05 -1.15
N LEU A 237 -6.38 -7.93 -0.14
CA LEU A 237 -7.13 -9.06 0.40
C LEU A 237 -8.03 -9.73 -0.66
N CYS A 238 -8.82 -8.93 -1.39
CA CYS A 238 -9.66 -9.47 -2.48
C CYS A 238 -8.83 -10.00 -3.65
N LEU A 239 -7.67 -9.40 -3.95
CA LEU A 239 -6.82 -9.91 -5.02
C LEU A 239 -6.22 -11.27 -4.68
N GLU A 240 -5.76 -11.45 -3.44
CA GLU A 240 -5.25 -12.73 -2.95
C GLU A 240 -6.34 -13.81 -2.92
N GLU A 241 -7.58 -13.45 -2.54
CA GLU A 241 -8.72 -14.38 -2.61
C GLU A 241 -8.99 -14.81 -4.05
N LYS A 242 -9.15 -13.84 -4.97
CA LYS A 242 -9.42 -14.12 -6.38
C LYS A 242 -8.34 -15.02 -6.98
N LEU A 243 -7.07 -14.73 -6.66
CA LEU A 243 -5.94 -15.54 -7.10
C LEU A 243 -5.95 -16.95 -6.49
N ALA A 244 -6.33 -17.09 -5.22
CA ALA A 244 -6.48 -18.39 -4.57
C ALA A 244 -7.61 -19.24 -5.19
N ILE A 245 -8.76 -18.62 -5.51
CA ILE A 245 -9.87 -19.26 -6.21
C ILE A 245 -9.44 -19.69 -7.62
N LEU A 246 -8.79 -18.79 -8.39
CA LEU A 246 -8.36 -19.07 -9.76
C LEU A 246 -7.34 -20.22 -9.85
N ARG A 247 -6.45 -20.34 -8.87
CA ARG A 247 -5.45 -21.42 -8.83
C ARG A 247 -6.03 -22.79 -8.50
N LYS A 248 -7.21 -22.85 -7.88
CA LYS A 248 -7.80 -24.10 -7.43
C LYS A 248 -8.96 -24.52 -8.33
N ARG A 249 -8.71 -25.52 -9.17
CA ARG A 249 -9.77 -26.17 -9.97
C ARG A 249 -10.65 -27.02 -9.03
N GLY A 250 -11.98 -26.93 -9.19
CA GLY A 250 -12.94 -27.73 -8.41
C GLY A 250 -13.22 -27.24 -6.98
N SER A 251 -13.07 -25.94 -6.69
CA SER A 251 -13.58 -25.37 -5.44
C SER A 251 -15.08 -25.11 -5.48
N LEU A 252 -15.74 -25.11 -4.32
CA LEU A 252 -17.14 -24.72 -4.12
C LEU A 252 -17.46 -23.28 -4.55
N ASN A 253 -16.46 -22.41 -4.63
CA ASN A 253 -16.65 -21.01 -5.02
C ASN A 253 -17.21 -20.87 -6.44
N VAL A 254 -18.19 -19.97 -6.60
CA VAL A 254 -18.76 -19.65 -7.91
C VAL A 254 -17.85 -18.70 -8.67
N ARG A 255 -17.51 -19.01 -9.93
CA ARG A 255 -16.59 -18.17 -10.74
C ARG A 255 -17.06 -16.72 -10.92
N LYS A 256 -18.38 -16.46 -10.88
CA LYS A 256 -18.94 -15.10 -10.94
C LYS A 256 -18.49 -14.22 -9.76
N GLU A 257 -18.18 -14.82 -8.61
CA GLU A 257 -17.67 -14.10 -7.42
C GLU A 257 -16.34 -13.40 -7.70
N ILE A 258 -15.53 -13.91 -8.63
CA ILE A 258 -14.23 -13.35 -9.00
C ILE A 258 -14.39 -11.96 -9.64
N PHE A 259 -15.50 -11.71 -10.31
CA PHE A 259 -15.78 -10.42 -10.98
C PHE A 259 -16.52 -9.43 -10.08
N SER A 260 -16.85 -9.83 -8.85
CA SER A 260 -17.54 -8.95 -7.91
C SER A 260 -16.72 -7.72 -7.53
N HIS A 261 -17.44 -6.62 -7.28
CA HIS A 261 -16.87 -5.37 -6.78
C HIS A 261 -16.39 -5.56 -5.33
N CYS A 262 -15.28 -4.90 -4.99
CA CYS A 262 -14.68 -5.01 -3.66
C CYS A 262 -15.56 -4.35 -2.59
N ALA A 263 -16.22 -5.17 -1.76
CA ALA A 263 -17.04 -4.69 -0.64
C ALA A 263 -16.22 -3.90 0.40
N HIS A 264 -14.95 -4.24 0.62
CA HIS A 264 -14.06 -3.55 1.56
C HIS A 264 -13.77 -2.08 1.21
N ARG A 265 -14.13 -1.62 -0.01
CA ARG A 265 -14.02 -0.20 -0.34
C ARG A 265 -15.16 0.63 0.18
N ARG A 266 -16.34 0.02 0.41
CA ARG A 266 -17.53 0.73 0.85
C ARG A 266 -17.28 1.48 2.15
N LYS A 267 -16.53 0.90 3.09
CA LYS A 267 -16.18 1.56 4.36
C LYS A 267 -15.39 2.87 4.22
N PHE A 268 -14.81 3.15 3.05
CA PHE A 268 -14.09 4.38 2.76
C PHE A 268 -14.90 5.38 1.94
N TRP A 269 -16.18 5.09 1.66
CA TRP A 269 -17.07 6.02 0.98
C TRP A 269 -17.48 7.14 1.92
N LEU A 270 -17.66 8.35 1.37
CA LEU A 270 -18.12 9.52 2.13
C LEU A 270 -19.49 9.28 2.78
N SER A 271 -20.35 8.45 2.18
CA SER A 271 -21.64 8.06 2.76
C SER A 271 -21.52 7.33 4.10
N ASN A 272 -20.35 6.76 4.40
CA ASN A 272 -20.06 6.06 5.65
C ASN A 272 -19.14 6.89 6.58
N ALA A 273 -18.84 8.14 6.23
CA ALA A 273 -18.09 9.02 7.10
C ALA A 273 -18.93 9.36 8.34
N PRO A 274 -18.35 9.35 9.55
CA PRO A 274 -19.06 9.83 10.73
C PRO A 274 -19.47 11.28 10.51
N GLN A 275 -20.74 11.60 10.79
CA GLN A 275 -21.21 12.98 10.75
C GLN A 275 -20.41 13.80 11.77
N PRO A 276 -19.98 15.03 11.43
CA PRO A 276 -19.31 15.88 12.39
C PRO A 276 -20.26 16.10 13.57
N ALA A 277 -19.78 15.89 14.79
CA ALA A 277 -20.56 15.98 16.03
C ALA A 277 -21.09 17.40 16.35
N ASN A 278 -20.99 18.34 15.41
CA ASN A 278 -21.31 19.74 15.63
C ASN A 278 -21.77 20.40 14.32
N THR A 279 -22.95 20.01 13.83
CA THR A 279 -23.61 20.65 12.67
C THR A 279 -24.41 21.90 13.06
N ASP A 280 -24.59 22.19 14.35
CA ASP A 280 -25.41 23.33 14.80
C ASP A 280 -24.69 24.69 14.72
N GLN A 281 -23.37 24.75 14.57
CA GLN A 281 -22.65 26.03 14.50
C GLN A 281 -22.53 26.66 13.11
N PHE A 282 -22.88 25.94 12.03
CA PHE A 282 -22.74 26.43 10.65
C PHE A 282 -24.05 26.48 9.86
N SER A 283 -25.18 26.07 10.45
CA SER A 283 -26.50 26.17 9.82
C SER A 283 -26.89 27.62 9.52
N HIS A 284 -26.40 28.59 10.31
CA HIS A 284 -26.67 30.02 10.12
C HIS A 284 -25.84 30.65 8.98
N LEU A 285 -24.70 30.05 8.59
CA LEU A 285 -23.81 30.60 7.56
C LEU A 285 -24.15 30.12 6.14
N MET A 286 -25.02 29.11 5.99
CA MET A 286 -25.50 28.61 4.69
C MET A 286 -26.85 29.19 4.27
N ARG A 287 -27.38 30.18 5.01
CA ARG A 287 -28.59 30.96 4.66
C ARG A 287 -28.27 32.41 4.27
N ALA A 288 -27.11 32.67 3.68
CA ALA A 288 -26.90 33.93 2.98
C ALA A 288 -27.66 33.83 1.64
N GLU A 289 -28.84 34.43 1.61
CA GLU A 289 -29.69 34.62 0.44
C GLU A 289 -28.88 35.16 -0.73
N LEU A 290 -28.97 34.49 -1.89
CA LEU A 290 -28.61 35.09 -3.17
C LEU A 290 -29.55 36.27 -3.41
N PRO A 291 -29.06 37.51 -3.61
CA PRO A 291 -29.94 38.62 -3.92
C PRO A 291 -30.63 38.39 -5.27
N GLU A 292 -31.95 38.31 -5.24
CA GLU A 292 -32.83 38.41 -6.41
C GLU A 292 -32.79 39.84 -6.98
N THR A 293 -31.75 40.19 -7.71
CA THR A 293 -31.79 41.34 -8.62
C THR A 293 -31.02 41.04 -9.89
N LEU A 294 -31.73 40.45 -10.86
CA LEU A 294 -31.53 40.62 -12.30
C LEU A 294 -32.84 40.19 -12.98
N LYS A 295 -33.79 41.13 -13.04
CA LYS A 295 -34.77 41.20 -14.12
C LYS A 295 -34.16 41.99 -15.26
#